data_AF-A0A8X6S2W2-F1
#
_entry.id   AF-A0A8X6S2W2-F1
#
_cell.length_a   1.000
_cell.length_b   1.000
_cell.length_c   1.000
_cell.angle_alpha   90.00
_cell.angle_beta   90.00
_cell.angle_gamma   90.00
#
_symmetry.space_group_name_H-M   'P 1'
#
loop_
_entity.id
_entity.type
_entity.pdbx_description
1 polymer ?
#
loop_
_entity_poly.entity_id
_entity_poly.type
_entity_poly.pdbx_seq_one_letter_code
_entity_poly.pdbx_strand_id
1 'polypeptide(L)'
;MVSDGTEFTVGDIERLFEEARRNTETKHENWKKYYNRRRRDVQIKVNDWVLVATHPLSSATRKVVAKFKPKFEGPYRVLDVKNNNVVIWKAGKRLMINVDQVRIYRHRKMTRRR
;
A
#
# COMPACT_ATOMS: atom_id res chain seq x y z
N MET A 1 -11.11 48.28 -30.09
CA MET A 1 -10.28 47.65 -31.13
C MET A 1 -9.01 47.19 -30.41
N VAL A 2 -8.65 45.92 -30.28
CA VAL A 2 -9.13 44.64 -30.81
C VAL A 2 -8.97 43.65 -29.66
N SER A 3 -9.93 42.75 -29.51
CA SER A 3 -9.89 41.63 -28.58
C SER A 3 -8.74 40.69 -28.95
N ASP A 4 -7.67 40.68 -28.15
CA ASP A 4 -6.63 39.66 -28.19
C ASP A 4 -7.18 38.36 -27.58
N GLY A 5 -8.07 37.71 -28.33
CA GLY A 5 -8.36 36.30 -28.14
C GLY A 5 -7.20 35.52 -28.74
N THR A 6 -6.35 34.95 -27.89
CA THR A 6 -5.34 33.98 -28.31
C THR A 6 -6.04 32.75 -28.89
N GLU A 7 -6.24 32.72 -30.20
CA GLU A 7 -6.71 31.53 -30.90
C GLU A 7 -5.55 30.52 -30.90
N PHE A 8 -5.62 29.54 -29.98
CA PHE A 8 -4.77 28.35 -30.07
C PHE A 8 -5.21 27.57 -31.30
N THR A 9 -4.29 27.37 -32.25
CA THR A 9 -4.59 26.52 -33.41
C THR A 9 -4.72 25.07 -32.94
N VAL A 10 -5.45 24.24 -33.69
CA VAL A 10 -5.60 22.81 -33.37
C VAL A 10 -4.24 22.12 -33.25
N GLY A 11 -3.25 22.53 -34.05
CA GLY A 11 -1.88 22.02 -33.98
C GLY A 11 -1.12 22.43 -32.71
N ASP A 12 -1.37 23.62 -32.17
CA ASP A 12 -0.77 24.05 -30.89
C ASP A 12 -1.33 23.23 -29.72
N ILE A 13 -2.62 22.91 -29.77
CA ILE A 13 -3.31 22.08 -28.77
C ILE A 13 -2.75 20.65 -28.82
N GLU A 14 -2.63 20.06 -30.01
CA GLU A 14 -2.04 18.72 -30.20
C GLU A 14 -0.61 18.65 -29.68
N ARG A 15 0.21 19.67 -29.97
CA ARG A 15 1.60 19.74 -29.49
C ARG A 15 1.67 19.80 -27.96
N LEU A 16 0.81 20.59 -27.32
CA LEU A 16 0.75 20.69 -25.86
C LEU A 16 0.32 19.36 -25.21
N PHE A 17 -0.62 18.64 -25.83
CA PHE A 17 -1.02 17.31 -25.36
C PHE A 17 0.10 16.28 -25.49
N GLU A 18 0.81 16.27 -26.63
CA GLU A 18 1.94 15.38 -26.86
C GLU A 18 3.07 15.63 -25.84
N GLU A 19 3.36 16.90 -25.58
CA GLU A 19 4.36 17.31 -24.59
C GLU A 19 3.93 16.95 -23.16
N ALA A 20 2.67 17.23 -22.79
CA ALA A 20 2.12 16.86 -21.49
C ALA A 20 2.17 15.34 -21.27
N ARG A 21 1.85 14.55 -22.31
CA ARG A 21 1.92 13.09 -22.27
C ARG A 21 3.35 12.61 -22.03
N ARG A 22 4.31 13.08 -22.83
CA ARG A 22 5.74 12.72 -22.69
C ARG A 22 6.28 13.07 -21.30
N ASN A 23 5.93 14.25 -20.80
CA ASN A 23 6.33 14.70 -19.46
C ASN A 23 5.72 13.82 -18.36
N THR A 24 4.48 13.38 -18.55
CA THR A 24 3.79 12.49 -17.61
C THR A 24 4.45 11.11 -17.60
N GLU A 25 4.71 10.53 -18.78
CA GLU A 25 5.37 9.22 -18.91
C GLU A 25 6.77 9.23 -18.28
N THR A 26 7.62 10.19 -18.63
CA THR A 26 8.98 10.31 -18.07
C THR A 26 8.98 10.50 -16.56
N LYS A 27 8.06 11.32 -16.01
CA LYS A 27 7.89 11.46 -14.56
C LYS A 27 7.45 10.14 -13.93
N HIS A 28 6.47 9.44 -14.50
CA HIS A 28 6.02 8.15 -13.98
C HIS A 28 7.14 7.11 -13.94
N GLU A 29 7.96 7.02 -14.99
CA GLU A 29 9.10 6.09 -15.03
C GLU A 29 10.13 6.40 -13.94
N ASN A 30 10.49 7.67 -13.79
CA ASN A 30 11.41 8.10 -12.75
C ASN A 30 10.88 7.78 -11.36
N TRP A 31 9.61 8.09 -11.09
CA TRP A 31 8.97 7.83 -9.79
C TRP A 31 8.89 6.33 -9.52
N LYS A 32 8.57 5.51 -10.53
CA LYS A 32 8.50 4.05 -10.43
C LYS A 32 9.83 3.45 -9.98
N LYS A 33 10.96 3.92 -10.53
CA LYS A 33 12.32 3.48 -10.14
C LYS A 33 12.57 3.73 -8.65
N TYR A 34 12.30 4.94 -8.15
CA TYR A 34 12.55 5.27 -6.74
C TYR A 34 11.56 4.61 -5.78
N TYR A 35 10.27 4.60 -6.12
CA TYR A 35 9.22 4.06 -5.27
C TYR A 35 9.34 2.54 -5.14
N ASN A 36 9.55 1.83 -6.24
CA ASN A 36 9.65 0.37 -6.22
C ASN A 36 10.97 -0.13 -5.60
N ARG A 37 12.02 0.70 -5.49
CA ARG A 37 13.34 0.29 -4.95
C ARG A 37 13.26 -0.36 -3.56
N ARG A 38 12.31 0.06 -2.72
CA ARG A 38 12.13 -0.47 -1.34
C ARG A 38 10.95 -1.42 -1.19
N ARG A 39 10.21 -1.69 -2.27
CA ARG A 39 9.11 -2.66 -2.22
C ARG A 39 9.69 -4.05 -2.01
N ARG A 40 9.13 -4.76 -1.05
CA ARG A 40 9.54 -6.13 -0.75
C ARG A 40 8.79 -7.07 -1.68
N ASP A 41 9.51 -7.98 -2.32
CA ASP A 41 8.90 -9.08 -3.04
C ASP A 41 8.45 -10.15 -2.04
N VAL A 42 7.36 -9.86 -1.31
CA VAL A 42 6.79 -10.81 -0.33
C VAL A 42 5.71 -11.61 -1.03
N GLN A 43 6.04 -12.85 -1.36
CA GLN A 43 5.10 -13.82 -1.91
C GLN A 43 4.28 -14.41 -0.76
N ILE A 44 3.06 -13.90 -0.55
CA ILE A 44 2.10 -14.41 0.43
C ILE A 44 1.20 -15.43 -0.25
N LYS A 45 1.00 -16.59 0.38
CA LYS A 45 0.12 -17.65 -0.13
C LYS A 45 -1.12 -17.82 0.74
N VAL A 46 -2.16 -18.39 0.15
CA VAL A 46 -3.33 -18.85 0.90
C VAL A 46 -2.89 -19.85 1.96
N ASN A 47 -3.49 -19.76 3.15
CA ASN A 47 -3.13 -20.49 4.37
C ASN A 47 -1.85 -20.07 5.09
N ASP A 48 -1.10 -19.10 4.60
CA ASP A 48 0.01 -18.54 5.39
C ASP A 48 -0.51 -17.85 6.65
N TRP A 49 0.31 -17.88 7.69
CA TRP A 49 0.08 -17.11 8.90
C TRP A 49 0.74 -15.74 8.75
N VAL A 50 -0.02 -14.70 9.00
CA VAL A 50 0.43 -13.32 8.81
C VAL A 50 0.07 -12.41 9.98
N LEU A 51 0.95 -11.46 10.24
CA LEU A 51 0.74 -10.35 11.15
C LEU A 51 0.20 -9.16 10.35
N VAL A 52 -0.76 -8.44 10.93
CA VAL A 52 -1.38 -7.27 10.31
C VAL A 52 -0.98 -6.03 11.06
N ALA A 53 -0.52 -5.01 10.34
CA ALA A 53 -0.18 -3.71 10.91
C ALA A 53 -1.42 -3.06 11.52
N THR A 54 -1.26 -2.49 12.71
CA THR A 54 -2.31 -1.75 13.38
C THR A 54 -1.99 -0.28 13.44
N HIS A 55 -3.03 0.53 13.33
CA HIS A 55 -2.95 1.98 13.47
C HIS A 55 -3.88 2.42 14.61
N PRO A 56 -3.57 2.04 15.86
CA PRO A 56 -4.38 2.46 17.00
C PRO A 56 -4.25 3.98 17.15
N LEU A 57 -5.39 4.65 17.35
CA LEU A 57 -5.43 6.07 17.71
C LEU A 57 -5.48 6.20 19.24
N SER A 58 -4.76 7.18 19.78
CA SER A 58 -4.86 7.50 21.20
C SER A 58 -6.23 8.11 21.49
N SER A 59 -6.81 7.75 22.63
CA SER A 59 -8.10 8.28 23.08
C SER A 59 -8.11 8.37 24.60
N ALA A 60 -8.25 9.59 25.13
CA ALA A 60 -8.34 9.83 26.57
C ALA A 60 -9.62 9.21 27.17
N THR A 61 -10.77 9.37 26.48
CA THR A 61 -12.06 8.80 26.90
C THR A 61 -12.02 7.28 27.01
N ARG A 62 -11.33 6.60 26.08
CA ARG A 62 -11.15 5.14 26.11
C ARG A 62 -9.95 4.69 26.94
N LYS A 63 -9.22 5.64 27.57
CA LYS A 63 -7.95 5.41 28.27
C LYS A 63 -6.94 4.61 27.43
N VAL A 64 -6.93 4.83 26.11
CA VAL A 64 -6.03 4.15 25.16
C VAL A 64 -4.90 5.10 24.78
N VAL A 65 -3.67 4.66 25.00
CA VAL A 65 -2.47 5.32 24.52
C VAL A 65 -1.88 4.48 23.38
N ALA A 66 -1.92 4.99 22.15
CA ALA A 66 -1.48 4.27 20.96
C ALA A 66 -0.03 3.79 21.04
N LYS A 67 0.84 4.55 21.70
CA LYS A 67 2.27 4.23 21.86
C LYS A 67 2.53 2.89 22.54
N PHE A 68 1.64 2.45 23.44
CA PHE A 68 1.77 1.18 24.15
C PHE A 68 1.08 0.00 23.44
N LYS A 69 0.35 0.26 22.35
CA LYS A 69 -0.30 -0.81 21.60
C LYS A 69 0.72 -1.50 20.68
N PRO A 70 0.61 -2.82 20.50
CA PRO A 70 1.49 -3.54 19.59
C PRO A 70 1.27 -3.03 18.17
N LYS A 71 2.37 -2.80 17.44
CA LYS A 71 2.34 -2.33 16.04
C LYS A 71 1.72 -3.33 15.07
N PHE A 72 1.73 -4.61 15.44
CA PHE A 72 1.15 -5.69 14.66
C PHE A 72 0.24 -6.54 15.53
N GLU A 73 -0.87 -6.99 14.97
CA GLU A 73 -1.81 -7.93 15.57
C GLU A 73 -1.81 -9.25 14.78
N GLY A 74 -2.25 -10.32 15.44
CA GLY A 74 -2.32 -11.66 14.85
C GLY A 74 -1.11 -12.51 15.23
N PRO A 75 -1.17 -13.81 14.92
CA PRO A 75 -1.23 -14.27 13.54
C PRO A 75 -2.66 -14.53 13.03
N TYR A 76 -2.95 -14.06 11.84
CA TYR A 76 -4.16 -14.34 11.08
C TYR A 76 -3.86 -15.30 9.95
N ARG A 77 -4.84 -16.13 9.59
CA ARG A 77 -4.73 -17.03 8.44
C ARG A 77 -5.19 -16.31 7.18
N VAL A 78 -4.38 -16.39 6.13
CA VAL A 78 -4.75 -15.88 4.80
C VAL A 78 -5.81 -16.79 4.19
N LEU A 79 -6.93 -16.20 3.80
CA LEU A 79 -8.04 -16.88 3.14
C LEU A 79 -7.91 -16.83 1.61
N ASP A 80 -7.43 -15.71 1.09
CA ASP A 80 -7.32 -15.45 -0.35
C ASP A 80 -6.29 -14.34 -0.61
N VAL A 81 -5.71 -14.32 -1.81
CA VAL A 81 -4.74 -13.31 -2.24
C VAL A 81 -5.16 -12.78 -3.61
N LYS A 82 -5.38 -11.47 -3.71
CA LYS A 82 -5.83 -10.78 -4.92
C LYS A 82 -4.90 -9.63 -5.24
N ASN A 83 -4.17 -9.71 -6.35
CA ASN A 83 -3.19 -8.69 -6.75
C ASN A 83 -2.25 -8.35 -5.59
N ASN A 84 -2.33 -7.12 -5.07
CA ASN A 84 -1.53 -6.63 -3.95
C ASN A 84 -2.29 -6.59 -2.62
N ASN A 85 -3.40 -7.34 -2.51
CA ASN A 85 -4.26 -7.40 -1.33
C ASN A 85 -4.41 -8.84 -0.83
N VAL A 86 -4.51 -8.99 0.48
CA VAL A 86 -4.67 -10.25 1.20
C VAL A 86 -5.99 -10.22 1.93
N VAL A 87 -6.76 -11.30 1.84
CA VAL A 87 -8.02 -11.47 2.58
C VAL A 87 -7.76 -12.27 3.85
N ILE A 88 -8.17 -11.75 5.00
CA ILE A 88 -8.10 -12.44 6.28
C ILE A 88 -9.45 -12.48 6.98
N TRP A 89 -9.62 -13.40 7.93
CA TRP A 89 -10.72 -13.37 8.88
C TRP A 89 -10.30 -12.65 10.17
N LYS A 90 -10.99 -11.56 10.52
CA LYS A 90 -10.76 -10.81 11.75
C LYS A 90 -12.09 -10.34 12.33
N ALA A 91 -12.30 -10.59 13.63
CA ALA A 91 -13.48 -10.12 14.37
C ALA A 91 -14.83 -10.42 13.67
N GLY A 92 -14.99 -11.66 13.17
CA GLY A 92 -16.23 -12.12 12.54
C GLY A 92 -16.47 -11.65 11.10
N LYS A 93 -15.50 -10.98 10.47
CA LYS A 93 -15.61 -10.51 9.09
C LYS A 93 -14.37 -10.78 8.26
N ARG A 94 -14.57 -10.85 6.94
CA ARG A 94 -13.49 -10.86 5.94
C ARG A 94 -12.97 -9.43 5.74
N LEU A 95 -11.67 -9.24 5.85
CA LEU A 95 -11.01 -7.96 5.59
C LEU A 95 -9.99 -8.11 4.48
N MET A 96 -10.02 -7.20 3.51
CA MET A 96 -8.98 -7.03 2.51
C MET A 96 -7.95 -6.03 3.03
N ILE A 97 -6.68 -6.42 3.03
CA ILE A 97 -5.57 -5.61 3.55
C ILE A 97 -4.47 -5.60 2.50
N ASN A 98 -3.83 -4.45 2.30
CA ASN A 98 -2.72 -4.36 1.38
C ASN A 98 -1.51 -5.18 1.88
N VAL A 99 -0.80 -5.85 0.96
CA VAL A 99 0.38 -6.67 1.26
C VAL A 99 1.44 -5.88 2.05
N ASP A 100 1.58 -4.56 1.83
CA ASP A 100 2.54 -3.71 2.56
C ASP A 100 2.22 -3.59 4.07
N GLN A 101 0.95 -3.78 4.45
CA GLN A 101 0.50 -3.80 5.84
C GLN A 101 0.55 -5.20 6.47
N VAL A 102 1.00 -6.20 5.72
CA VAL A 102 1.01 -7.60 6.14
C VAL A 102 2.45 -8.10 6.26
N ARG A 103 2.71 -8.94 7.27
CA ARG A 103 4.04 -9.54 7.49
C ARG A 103 3.91 -11.03 7.74
N ILE A 104 4.67 -11.86 7.01
CA ILE A 104 4.68 -13.31 7.24
C ILE A 104 5.08 -13.60 8.70
N TYR A 105 4.24 -14.37 9.39
CA TYR A 105 4.50 -14.83 10.75
C TYR A 105 5.35 -16.09 10.71
N ARG A 106 6.62 -15.97 11.07
CA ARG A 106 7.54 -17.10 11.20
C ARG A 106 7.60 -17.51 12.67
N HIS A 107 6.94 -18.60 13.02
CA HIS A 107 7.01 -19.14 14.37
C HIS A 107 8.41 -19.72 14.62
N ARG A 108 9.23 -19.04 15.44
CA ARG A 108 10.54 -19.55 15.85
C ARG A 108 10.31 -20.59 16.94
N LYS A 109 10.39 -21.89 16.62
CA LYS A 109 10.38 -22.94 17.64
C LYS A 109 11.58 -22.71 18.56
N MET A 110 11.31 -22.42 19.82
CA MET A 110 12.34 -22.39 20.86
C MET A 110 12.76 -23.84 21.08
N THR A 111 13.81 -24.28 20.40
CA THR A 111 14.51 -25.51 20.77
C THR A 111 15.12 -25.25 22.14
N ARG A 112 14.54 -25.87 23.18
CA ARG A 112 15.18 -25.93 24.50
C ARG A 112 16.53 -26.63 24.29
N ARG A 113 17.62 -25.86 24.29
CA ARG A 113 18.96 -26.43 24.48
C ARG A 113 18.95 -27.06 25.88
N ARG A 114 19.10 -28.38 25.91
CA ARG A 114 19.39 -29.16 27.11
C ARG A 114 20.79 -28.82 27.61
#